data_AF-E5VPJ3-F1
#
_entry.id   AF-E5VPJ3-F1
#
_cell.length_a   1.000
_cell.length_b   1.000
_cell.length_c   1.000
_cell.angle_alpha   90.00
_cell.angle_beta   90.00
_cell.angle_gamma   90.00
#
_symmetry.space_group_name_H-M   'P 1'
#
loop_
_entity.id
_entity.type
_entity.pdbx_description
1 polymer ?
#
loop_
_entity_poly.entity_id
_entity_poly.type
_entity_poly.pdbx_seq_one_letter_code
_entity_poly.pdbx_strand_id
1 'polypeptide(L)'
;MNNKTINYYNKYTKSFIQTTRSVDFTNIQNKFLSYLPSGASILDFGCGSGRDTKYFLKRNYNVTAIDGSEEICKEASKYTGIKVKQMLFEELNDQNIYDGIWACASILHLSKK
;
A
#
# COMPACT_ATOMS: atom_id res chain seq x y z
N MET A 1 11.12 3.75 9.66
CA MET A 1 11.15 4.89 8.71
C MET A 1 11.56 6.16 9.46
N ASN A 2 12.23 7.14 8.84
CA ASN A 2 12.57 8.39 9.56
C ASN A 2 11.41 9.42 9.51
N ASN A 3 11.31 10.27 10.54
CA ASN A 3 10.27 11.30 10.63
C ASN A 3 10.29 12.31 9.46
N LYS A 4 11.44 12.52 8.82
CA LYS A 4 11.57 13.42 7.65
C LYS A 4 10.81 12.90 6.44
N THR A 5 10.82 11.59 6.21
CA THR A 5 10.13 10.94 5.08
C THR A 5 8.61 10.98 5.27
N ILE A 6 8.13 10.67 6.48
CA ILE A 6 6.71 10.74 6.83
C ILE A 6 6.19 12.18 6.66
N ASN A 7 6.94 13.18 7.15
CA ASN A 7 6.57 14.59 7.04
C ASN A 7 6.53 15.07 5.58
N TYR A 8 7.43 14.59 4.72
CA TYR A 8 7.40 14.88 3.30
C TYR A 8 6.09 14.39 2.67
N TYR A 9 5.74 13.12 2.90
CA TYR A 9 4.51 12.55 2.35
C TYR A 9 3.26 13.27 2.87
N ASN A 10 3.17 13.53 4.18
CA ASN A 10 2.08 14.33 4.74
C ASN A 10 1.92 15.68 4.04
N LYS A 11 3.03 16.42 3.85
CA LYS A 11 3.02 17.75 3.23
C LYS A 11 2.63 17.73 1.75
N TYR A 12 3.06 16.71 1.00
CA TYR A 12 2.90 16.65 -0.46
C TYR A 12 1.86 15.63 -0.94
N THR A 13 1.03 15.10 -0.04
CA THR A 13 0.01 14.07 -0.28
C THR A 13 -0.76 14.27 -1.59
N LYS A 14 -1.35 15.46 -1.80
CA LYS A 14 -2.17 15.75 -2.99
C LYS A 14 -1.38 15.60 -4.30
N SER A 15 -0.19 16.17 -4.35
CA SER A 15 0.67 16.09 -5.54
C SER A 15 1.11 14.65 -5.79
N PHE A 16 1.55 13.95 -4.74
CA PHE A 16 1.97 12.56 -4.82
C PHE A 16 0.85 11.65 -5.35
N ILE A 17 -0.37 11.84 -4.84
CA ILE A 17 -1.52 11.06 -5.27
C ILE A 17 -1.87 11.33 -6.74
N GLN A 18 -1.90 12.60 -7.16
CA GLN A 18 -2.20 12.96 -8.55
C GLN A 18 -1.21 12.33 -9.53
N THR A 19 0.08 12.29 -9.19
CA THR A 19 1.11 11.76 -10.10
C THR A 19 1.22 10.24 -10.10
N THR A 20 0.81 9.55 -9.02
CA THR A 20 1.04 8.10 -8.88
C THR A 20 -0.19 7.24 -9.14
N ARG A 21 -1.40 7.76 -8.91
CA ARG A 21 -2.63 6.95 -8.93
C ARG A 21 -2.93 6.35 -10.31
N SER A 22 -2.62 7.06 -11.39
CA SER A 22 -2.93 6.65 -12.76
C SER A 22 -1.79 5.92 -13.47
N VAL A 23 -0.66 5.70 -12.79
CA VAL A 23 0.48 4.99 -13.39
C VAL A 23 0.09 3.52 -13.60
N ASP A 24 0.21 3.04 -14.83
CA ASP A 24 -0.18 1.68 -15.18
C ASP A 24 0.84 0.66 -14.63
N PHE A 25 0.35 -0.22 -13.76
CA PHE A 25 1.10 -1.34 -13.16
C PHE A 25 0.44 -2.69 -13.45
N THR A 26 -0.52 -2.73 -14.38
CA THR A 26 -1.40 -3.87 -14.65
C THR A 26 -0.61 -5.16 -14.88
N ASN A 27 0.47 -5.10 -15.67
CA ASN A 27 1.29 -6.28 -15.95
C ASN A 27 1.97 -6.85 -14.69
N ILE A 28 2.51 -5.98 -13.83
CA ILE A 28 3.21 -6.40 -12.62
C ILE A 28 2.21 -6.89 -11.57
N GLN A 29 1.08 -6.18 -11.43
CA GLN A 29 -0.01 -6.59 -10.54
C GLN A 29 -0.57 -7.95 -10.96
N ASN A 30 -0.83 -8.17 -12.26
CA ASN A 30 -1.30 -9.47 -12.76
C ASN A 30 -0.29 -10.57 -12.52
N LYS A 31 1.00 -10.31 -12.74
CA LYS A 31 2.06 -11.29 -12.44
C LYS A 31 2.03 -11.67 -10.96
N PHE A 32 1.91 -10.71 -10.05
CA PHE A 32 1.77 -10.99 -8.62
C PHE A 32 0.52 -11.82 -8.31
N LEU A 33 -0.65 -11.43 -8.81
CA LEU A 33 -1.89 -12.17 -8.60
C LEU A 33 -1.86 -13.59 -9.16
N SER A 34 -1.06 -13.85 -10.21
CA SER A 34 -0.92 -15.19 -10.80
C SER A 34 -0.27 -16.22 -9.87
N TYR A 35 0.43 -15.76 -8.82
CA TYR A 35 1.02 -16.64 -7.80
C TYR A 35 0.10 -16.88 -6.60
N LEU A 36 -1.07 -16.25 -6.55
CA LEU A 36 -1.97 -16.30 -5.41
C LEU A 36 -3.25 -17.09 -5.72
N PRO A 37 -3.83 -17.81 -4.74
CA PRO A 37 -5.16 -18.38 -4.91
C PRO A 37 -6.20 -17.28 -5.15
N SER A 38 -7.34 -17.64 -5.74
CA SER A 38 -8.46 -16.71 -5.88
C SER A 38 -8.94 -16.27 -4.49
N GLY A 39 -9.12 -14.96 -4.29
CA GLY A 39 -9.61 -14.42 -3.02
C GLY A 39 -8.57 -14.41 -1.89
N ALA A 40 -7.29 -14.59 -2.20
CA ALA A 40 -6.21 -14.59 -1.22
C ALA A 40 -6.17 -13.31 -0.36
N SER A 41 -5.60 -13.42 0.83
CA SER A 41 -5.32 -12.31 1.74
C SER A 41 -4.02 -11.62 1.34
N ILE A 42 -4.10 -10.34 0.98
CA ILE A 42 -2.97 -9.51 0.54
C ILE A 42 -2.72 -8.39 1.53
N LEU A 43 -1.45 -8.19 1.90
CA LEU A 43 -0.99 -6.97 2.54
C LEU A 43 -0.40 -6.02 1.49
N ASP A 44 -0.99 -4.83 1.34
CA ASP A 44 -0.39 -3.70 0.62
C ASP A 44 0.43 -2.86 1.61
N PHE A 45 1.74 -3.15 1.66
CA PHE A 45 2.68 -2.67 2.66
C PHE A 45 3.33 -1.35 2.22
N GLY A 46 2.72 -0.23 2.63
CA GLY A 46 3.05 1.12 2.15
C GLY A 46 2.25 1.46 0.89
N CYS A 47 0.92 1.46 1.01
CA CYS A 47 -0.01 1.49 -0.13
C CYS A 47 -0.02 2.80 -0.91
N GLY A 48 0.56 3.89 -0.36
CA GLY A 48 0.62 5.18 -1.03
C GLY A 48 -0.77 5.65 -1.47
N SER A 49 -0.91 6.02 -2.75
CA SER A 49 -2.17 6.56 -3.30
C SER A 49 -3.36 5.58 -3.32
N GLY A 50 -3.15 4.32 -2.91
CA GLY A 50 -4.16 3.26 -2.90
C GLY A 50 -4.41 2.64 -4.28
N ARG A 51 -3.55 2.91 -5.27
CA ARG A 51 -3.65 2.37 -6.63
C ARG A 51 -3.73 0.84 -6.63
N ASP A 52 -2.75 0.20 -6.00
CA ASP A 52 -2.59 -1.25 -6.01
C ASP A 52 -3.67 -1.92 -5.16
N THR A 53 -3.92 -1.40 -3.95
CA THR A 53 -5.09 -1.76 -3.14
C THR A 53 -6.40 -1.76 -3.95
N LYS A 54 -6.71 -0.67 -4.68
CA LYS A 54 -7.95 -0.60 -5.49
C LYS A 54 -7.98 -1.67 -6.57
N TYR A 55 -6.84 -1.93 -7.19
CA TYR A 55 -6.72 -2.93 -8.25
C TYR A 55 -7.01 -4.34 -7.74
N PHE A 56 -6.47 -4.70 -6.58
CA PHE A 56 -6.66 -6.00 -5.93
C PHE A 56 -8.11 -6.18 -5.43
N LEU A 57 -8.69 -5.15 -4.80
CA LEU A 57 -10.09 -5.16 -4.36
C LEU A 57 -11.07 -5.39 -5.51
N LYS A 58 -10.85 -4.74 -6.66
CA LYS A 58 -11.68 -4.94 -7.87
C LYS A 58 -11.64 -6.37 -8.44
N ARG A 59 -10.66 -7.18 -8.02
CA ARG A 59 -10.49 -8.58 -8.41
C ARG A 59 -10.90 -9.56 -7.31
N ASN A 60 -11.64 -9.08 -6.32
CA ASN A 60 -12.19 -9.87 -5.22
C ASN A 60 -11.13 -10.49 -4.28
N TYR A 61 -9.95 -9.87 -4.16
CA TYR A 61 -8.97 -10.24 -3.13
C TYR A 61 -9.28 -9.55 -1.80
N ASN A 62 -8.87 -10.18 -0.70
CA ASN A 62 -9.00 -9.64 0.65
C ASN A 62 -7.78 -8.78 0.96
N VAL A 63 -7.92 -7.46 0.97
CA VAL A 63 -6.76 -6.56 1.06
C VAL A 63 -6.72 -5.84 2.40
N THR A 64 -5.61 -5.98 3.12
CA THR A 64 -5.22 -5.06 4.19
C THR A 64 -4.22 -4.06 3.62
N ALA A 65 -4.45 -2.77 3.81
CA ALA A 65 -3.55 -1.71 3.34
C ALA A 65 -3.04 -0.90 4.51
N ILE A 66 -1.73 -0.60 4.50
CA ILE A 66 -1.10 0.23 5.52
C ILE A 66 -0.21 1.30 4.88
N ASP A 67 -0.07 2.44 5.54
CA ASP A 67 0.92 3.47 5.20
C ASP A 67 1.36 4.22 6.47
N GLY A 68 2.58 4.75 6.50
CA GLY A 68 3.05 5.52 7.65
C GLY A 68 2.48 6.94 7.71
N SER A 69 2.07 7.49 6.56
CA SER A 69 1.54 8.86 6.44
C SER A 69 0.04 8.89 6.73
N GLU A 70 -0.35 9.67 7.74
CA GLU A 70 -1.75 9.87 8.12
C GLU A 70 -2.58 10.45 6.96
N GLU A 71 -2.04 11.47 6.28
CA GLU A 71 -2.74 12.13 5.19
C GLU A 71 -2.89 11.22 3.96
N ILE A 72 -1.88 10.39 3.66
CA ILE A 72 -2.00 9.34 2.66
C ILE A 72 -3.07 8.34 3.07
N CYS A 73 -3.07 7.85 4.31
CA CYS A 73 -4.08 6.90 4.79
C CYS A 73 -5.50 7.44 4.60
N LYS A 74 -5.75 8.72 4.92
CA LYS A 74 -7.05 9.36 4.74
C LYS A 74 -7.48 9.34 3.27
N GLU A 75 -6.63 9.81 2.37
CA GLU A 75 -6.95 9.93 0.95
C GLU A 75 -7.03 8.58 0.23
N ALA A 76 -6.14 7.65 0.57
CA ALA A 76 -6.16 6.29 0.06
C ALA A 76 -7.41 5.56 0.53
N SER A 77 -7.83 5.72 1.79
CA SER A 77 -9.07 5.11 2.31
C SER A 77 -10.30 5.57 1.54
N LYS A 78 -10.41 6.89 1.28
CA LYS A 78 -11.51 7.46 0.46
C LYS A 78 -11.53 6.85 -0.94
N TYR A 79 -10.35 6.66 -1.55
CA TYR A 79 -10.24 6.14 -2.91
C TYR A 79 -10.54 4.64 -3.00
N THR A 80 -9.98 3.84 -2.09
CA THR A 80 -10.08 2.39 -2.09
C THR A 80 -11.46 1.92 -1.65
N GLY A 81 -12.07 2.63 -0.68
CA GLY A 81 -13.32 2.23 -0.03
C GLY A 81 -13.11 1.33 1.18
N ILE A 82 -11.85 1.10 1.59
CA ILE A 82 -11.49 0.38 2.82
C ILE A 82 -10.70 1.29 3.75
N LYS A 83 -10.63 0.95 5.04
CA LYS A 83 -9.77 1.66 5.98
C LYS A 83 -8.30 1.28 5.73
N VAL A 84 -7.48 2.26 5.37
CA VAL A 84 -6.02 2.14 5.37
C VAL A 84 -5.52 2.41 6.79
N LYS A 85 -4.72 1.48 7.34
CA LYS A 85 -4.17 1.62 8.69
C LYS A 85 -2.94 2.52 8.64
N GLN A 86 -2.94 3.58 9.46
CA GLN A 86 -1.71 4.32 9.71
C GLN A 86 -0.80 3.48 10.58
N MET A 87 0.35 3.06 10.03
CA MET A 87 1.29 2.17 10.71
C MET A 87 2.67 2.29 10.07
N LEU A 88 3.71 2.36 10.89
CA LEU A 88 5.09 2.26 10.44
C LEU A 88 5.44 0.80 10.14
N PHE A 89 6.39 0.58 9.21
CA PHE A 89 6.79 -0.77 8.84
C PHE A 89 7.30 -1.60 10.01
N GLU A 90 7.97 -0.97 10.97
CA GLU A 90 8.50 -1.62 12.16
C GLU A 90 7.43 -2.06 13.18
N GLU A 91 6.19 -1.57 13.05
CA GLU A 91 5.09 -1.88 13.95
C GLU A 91 4.30 -3.13 13.53
N LEU A 92 4.52 -3.62 12.30
CA LEU A 92 3.85 -4.82 11.81
C LEU A 92 4.39 -6.06 12.56
N ASN A 93 3.51 -6.73 13.30
CA ASN A 93 3.81 -7.97 14.04
C ASN A 93 2.83 -9.11 13.70
N ASP A 94 2.20 -9.03 12.54
CA ASP A 94 1.27 -10.04 12.04
C ASP A 94 2.01 -11.34 11.67
N GLN A 95 1.42 -12.50 11.97
CA GLN A 95 2.02 -13.81 11.68
C GLN A 95 1.04 -14.73 10.93
N ASN A 96 1.47 -15.27 9.79
CA ASN A 96 0.73 -16.25 8.99
C ASN A 96 -0.71 -15.84 8.60
N ILE A 97 -0.94 -14.55 8.31
CA ILE A 97 -2.26 -14.05 7.93
C ILE A 97 -2.41 -13.62 6.47
N TYR A 98 -1.29 -13.45 5.75
CA TYR A 98 -1.29 -13.00 4.36
C TYR A 98 -0.70 -14.08 3.46
N ASP A 99 -1.40 -14.36 2.36
CA ASP A 99 -0.93 -15.23 1.29
C ASP A 99 0.05 -14.50 0.36
N GLY A 100 -0.03 -13.16 0.31
CA GLY A 100 0.87 -12.33 -0.47
C GLY A 100 1.13 -10.97 0.17
N ILE A 101 2.37 -10.50 0.08
CA ILE A 101 2.76 -9.14 0.50
C ILE A 101 3.20 -8.36 -0.72
N TRP A 102 2.53 -7.23 -0.95
CA TRP A 102 2.87 -6.27 -1.99
C TRP A 102 3.55 -5.06 -1.36
N ALA A 103 4.79 -4.78 -1.77
CA ALA A 103 5.60 -3.66 -1.24
C ALA A 103 6.20 -2.84 -2.40
N CYS A 104 5.34 -2.25 -3.22
CA CYS A 104 5.76 -1.53 -4.43
C CYS A 104 6.36 -0.16 -4.10
N ALA A 105 7.68 -0.04 -4.27
CA ALA A 105 8.46 1.18 -4.05
C ALA A 105 8.33 1.79 -2.63
N SER A 106 7.91 0.99 -1.64
CA SER A 106 7.65 1.46 -0.27
C SER A 106 8.84 1.26 0.67
N ILE A 107 9.62 0.19 0.49
CA ILE A 107 10.74 -0.21 1.37
C ILE A 107 12.02 0.60 1.12
N LEU A 108 12.09 1.38 0.03
CA LEU A 108 13.28 2.13 -0.40
C LEU A 108 13.80 3.12 0.67
N HIS A 109 12.94 3.54 1.60
CA HIS A 109 13.25 4.52 2.64
C HIS A 109 13.66 3.90 3.99
N LEU A 110 13.78 2.57 4.06
CA LEU A 110 14.31 1.90 5.24
C LEU A 110 15.84 1.97 5.27
N SER A 111 16.38 2.31 6.43
CA SER A 111 17.82 2.19 6.67
C SER A 111 18.23 0.73 6.62
N LYS A 112 19.32 0.43 5.89
CA LYS A 112 19.98 -0.87 6.01
C LYS A 112 20.42 -1.05 7.46
N LYS A 113 20.05 -2.19 8.05
CA LYS A 113 20.66 -2.65 9.31
C LYS A 113 21.93 -3.42 8.98
#